data_AF-A0A1C6P4S5-F1
#
_entry.id   AF-A0A1C6P4S5-F1
#
_cell.length_a   1.000
_cell.length_b   1.000
_cell.length_c   1.000
_cell.angle_alpha   90.00
_cell.angle_beta   90.00
_cell.angle_gamma   90.00
#
_symmetry.space_group_name_H-M   'P 1'
#
loop_
_entity.id
_entity.type
_entity.pdbx_description
1 polymer ?
#
loop_
_entity_poly.entity_id
_entity_poly.type
_entity_poly.pdbx_seq_one_letter_code
_entity_poly.pdbx_strand_id
1 'polypeptide(L)'
;MVLLKSIGVCGQRFPPTPFRSRASARGEGFNGAGTGLGPSYGWCGGGCSVASMRPLTEPATDQAPADPAATDDMLATQPIGYWSGLAHTAVTRQLRDAMARIDVTQPQYWVLNRVNGGPAAPSREEVVTQLTPLADGPHEIARVIDQLIHRGWLRTDAGQRLQLTDAGEAARVRLRELVTELRGMVHEGISDEEYVAALKVLRRMVANVEGGQPPNAAPGAVPLGHARLPG
;
A
#
# COMPACT_ATOMS: atom_id res chain seq x y z
N MET A 1 0.21 -2.44 1.30
CA MET A 1 -0.43 -1.54 2.32
C MET A 1 -1.28 -2.28 3.37
N VAL A 2 -1.97 -3.38 3.04
CA VAL A 2 -2.88 -4.10 3.96
C VAL A 2 -2.17 -4.85 5.10
N LEU A 3 -0.96 -5.33 4.86
CA LEU A 3 -0.20 -6.12 5.83
C LEU A 3 0.34 -5.30 7.02
N LEU A 4 0.75 -4.05 6.79
CA LEU A 4 1.22 -3.15 7.85
C LEU A 4 0.06 -2.63 8.73
N LYS A 5 -1.14 -2.47 8.15
CA LYS A 5 -2.35 -2.24 8.95
C LYS A 5 -2.54 -3.39 9.93
N SER A 6 -2.39 -4.64 9.49
CA SER A 6 -2.53 -5.84 10.32
C SER A 6 -1.51 -5.95 11.47
N ILE A 7 -0.25 -5.56 11.24
CA ILE A 7 0.78 -5.50 12.30
C ILE A 7 0.42 -4.42 13.34
N GLY A 8 -0.16 -3.29 12.92
CA GLY A 8 -0.68 -2.25 13.83
C GLY A 8 -2.06 -2.54 14.45
N VAL A 9 -2.85 -3.49 13.89
CA VAL A 9 -4.20 -3.86 14.36
C VAL A 9 -4.16 -4.63 15.68
N CYS A 10 -2.99 -5.15 16.10
CA CYS A 10 -2.88 -5.91 17.35
C CYS A 10 -3.25 -5.10 18.62
N GLY A 11 -3.50 -3.78 18.51
CA GLY A 11 -3.97 -2.93 19.62
C GLY A 11 -5.05 -1.89 19.30
N GLN A 12 -5.65 -1.81 18.09
CA GLN A 12 -6.60 -0.74 17.78
C GLN A 12 -7.99 -1.26 17.33
N ARG A 13 -9.02 -0.89 18.11
CA ARG A 13 -10.44 -0.94 17.74
C ARG A 13 -10.67 0.02 16.57
N PHE A 14 -11.09 -0.49 15.42
CA PHE A 14 -11.50 0.35 14.30
C PHE A 14 -12.95 0.83 14.50
N PRO A 15 -13.23 2.15 14.49
CA PRO A 15 -14.58 2.65 14.29
C PRO A 15 -14.99 2.46 12.81
N PRO A 16 -16.30 2.33 12.52
CA PRO A 16 -16.78 2.18 11.15
C PRO A 16 -16.66 3.51 10.40
N THR A 17 -15.79 3.59 9.40
CA THR A 17 -15.80 4.70 8.44
C THR A 17 -16.53 4.26 7.16
N PRO A 18 -17.50 5.03 6.65
CA PRO A 18 -18.21 4.68 5.41
C PRO A 18 -17.33 5.01 4.20
N PHE A 19 -16.99 4.01 3.38
CA PHE A 19 -16.29 4.22 2.11
C PHE A 19 -17.31 4.32 0.98
N ARG A 20 -17.39 5.50 0.33
CA ARG A 20 -18.20 5.70 -0.88
C ARG A 20 -17.46 5.11 -2.09
N SER A 21 -18.02 4.05 -2.66
CA SER A 21 -17.59 3.50 -3.95
C SER A 21 -17.98 4.43 -5.10
N ARG A 22 -17.03 4.80 -5.96
CA ARG A 22 -17.32 5.26 -7.33
C ARG A 22 -16.76 4.24 -8.30
N ALA A 23 -17.65 3.42 -8.84
CA ALA A 23 -17.42 2.66 -10.06
C ALA A 23 -17.41 3.62 -11.26
N SER A 24 -16.46 3.47 -12.17
CA SER A 24 -16.56 4.02 -13.53
C SER A 24 -16.19 2.92 -14.51
N ALA A 25 -17.19 2.48 -15.26
CA ALA A 25 -17.08 1.57 -16.38
C ALA A 25 -16.80 2.37 -17.66
N ARG A 26 -15.79 1.95 -18.43
CA ARG A 26 -15.68 2.05 -19.90
C ARG A 26 -14.86 0.82 -20.32
N GLY A 27 -15.30 -0.06 -21.20
CA GLY A 27 -16.01 0.19 -22.46
C GLY A 27 -14.99 0.04 -23.58
N GLU A 28 -14.92 -1.16 -24.14
CA GLU A 28 -13.99 -1.66 -25.15
C GLU A 28 -14.02 -0.88 -26.48
N GLY A 29 -12.93 -0.99 -27.26
CA GLY A 29 -12.89 -0.54 -28.65
C GLY A 29 -11.51 -0.73 -29.29
N PHE A 30 -11.23 -1.93 -29.80
CA PHE A 30 -10.05 -2.28 -30.60
C PHE A 30 -10.45 -2.36 -32.08
N ASN A 31 -9.77 -1.63 -32.97
CA ASN A 31 -9.24 -2.07 -34.28
C ASN A 31 -8.88 -0.89 -35.21
N GLY A 32 -7.75 -1.02 -35.91
CA GLY A 32 -7.41 -0.19 -37.07
C GLY A 32 -5.92 -0.19 -37.42
N ALA A 33 -5.55 -1.06 -38.35
CA ALA A 33 -4.20 -1.16 -38.93
C ALA A 33 -3.76 0.10 -39.69
N GLY A 34 -2.45 0.36 -39.71
CA GLY A 34 -1.84 1.42 -40.52
C GLY A 34 -0.32 1.30 -40.57
N THR A 35 0.18 0.73 -41.65
CA THR A 35 1.59 0.66 -42.08
C THR A 35 2.22 2.04 -42.27
N GLY A 36 3.50 2.22 -41.94
CA GLY A 36 4.29 3.33 -42.50
C GLY A 36 5.58 3.69 -41.75
N LEU A 37 6.71 3.27 -42.34
CA LEU A 37 7.94 4.05 -42.56
C LEU A 37 8.67 4.67 -41.35
N GLY A 38 9.86 4.14 -41.05
CA GLY A 38 10.84 4.76 -40.15
C GLY A 38 11.71 5.83 -40.81
N PRO A 39 12.58 6.50 -40.04
CA PRO A 39 13.94 6.84 -40.49
C PRO A 39 14.98 6.52 -39.40
N SER A 40 15.98 5.69 -39.69
CA SER A 40 17.35 6.06 -40.09
C SER A 40 18.11 6.91 -39.06
N TYR A 41 18.99 6.25 -38.28
CA TYR A 41 20.02 6.89 -37.46
C TYR A 41 21.24 7.21 -38.35
N GLY A 42 21.53 8.50 -38.53
CA GLY A 42 22.77 8.99 -39.12
C GLY A 42 23.70 9.52 -38.02
N TRP A 43 24.80 8.81 -37.78
CA TRP A 43 25.93 9.27 -36.98
C TRP A 43 26.83 10.17 -37.84
N CYS A 44 27.05 11.41 -37.41
CA CYS A 44 28.16 12.25 -37.88
C CYS A 44 28.92 12.77 -36.66
N GLY A 45 30.21 12.43 -36.59
CA GLY A 45 31.14 12.94 -35.58
C GLY A 45 31.77 14.27 -35.99
N GLY A 46 32.30 14.99 -35.00
CA GLY A 46 33.31 16.03 -35.19
C GLY A 46 33.12 17.26 -34.31
N GLY A 47 34.06 17.52 -33.40
CA GLY A 47 34.37 18.87 -32.91
C GLY A 47 34.51 19.00 -31.39
N CYS A 48 35.75 18.92 -30.89
CA CYS A 48 36.11 19.44 -29.56
C CYS A 48 35.90 20.96 -29.51
N SER A 49 35.21 21.45 -28.48
CA SER A 49 35.29 22.84 -28.05
C SER A 49 35.34 22.87 -26.52
N VAL A 50 36.43 23.41 -25.98
CA VAL A 50 36.65 23.61 -24.54
C VAL A 50 35.87 24.85 -24.13
N ALA A 51 34.68 24.65 -23.54
CA ALA A 51 33.91 25.72 -22.93
C ALA A 51 34.20 25.80 -21.43
N SER A 52 34.49 27.01 -20.99
CA SER A 52 34.84 27.43 -19.63
C SER A 52 34.07 26.74 -18.51
N MET A 53 34.83 26.29 -17.52
CA MET A 53 34.39 25.85 -16.21
C MET A 53 33.76 27.04 -15.47
N ARG A 54 32.45 27.00 -15.29
CA ARG A 54 31.69 27.90 -14.41
C ARG A 54 31.05 27.01 -13.34
N PRO A 55 31.22 27.30 -12.04
CA PRO A 55 30.71 26.40 -11.00
C PRO A 55 29.19 26.51 -11.01
N LEU A 56 28.52 25.41 -11.35
CA LEU A 56 27.08 25.29 -11.18
C LEU A 56 26.82 24.98 -9.71
N THR A 57 26.59 26.04 -8.94
CA THR A 57 25.78 25.95 -7.73
C THR A 57 24.33 25.76 -8.16
N GLU A 58 23.97 24.54 -8.56
CA GLU A 58 22.57 24.12 -8.72
C GLU A 58 22.21 23.24 -7.52
N PRO A 59 21.06 23.43 -6.86
CA PRO A 59 20.63 22.49 -5.83
C PRO A 59 20.42 21.15 -6.53
N ALA A 60 21.21 20.14 -6.17
CA ALA A 60 21.11 18.79 -6.70
C ALA A 60 19.67 18.28 -6.51
N THR A 61 18.85 18.46 -7.54
CA THR A 61 17.46 17.99 -7.59
C THR A 61 17.39 16.64 -8.28
N ASP A 62 18.54 16.04 -8.58
CA ASP A 62 18.63 14.70 -9.14
C ASP A 62 18.65 13.72 -7.96
N GLN A 63 17.56 12.96 -7.79
CA GLN A 63 17.55 11.86 -6.83
C GLN A 63 18.63 10.88 -7.26
N ALA A 64 19.68 10.73 -6.45
CA ALA A 64 20.76 9.79 -6.76
C ALA A 64 20.17 8.37 -6.95
N PRO A 65 20.76 7.51 -7.80
CA PRO A 65 20.42 6.10 -7.81
C PRO A 65 20.45 5.55 -6.39
N ALA A 66 19.50 4.66 -6.06
CA ALA A 66 19.50 4.03 -4.75
C ALA A 66 20.82 3.31 -4.51
N ASP A 67 21.53 3.70 -3.45
CA ASP A 67 22.85 3.17 -3.11
C ASP A 67 22.82 2.59 -1.69
N PRO A 68 22.92 1.26 -1.53
CA PRO A 68 23.02 0.62 -0.22
C PRO A 68 24.27 0.97 0.58
N ALA A 69 25.29 1.55 -0.05
CA ALA A 69 26.51 2.00 0.59
C ALA A 69 26.56 3.52 0.80
N ALA A 70 25.43 4.23 0.62
CA ALA A 70 25.37 5.67 0.86
C ALA A 70 25.77 6.02 2.30
N THR A 71 26.61 7.05 2.43
CA THR A 71 27.00 7.63 3.71
C THR A 71 25.85 8.46 4.32
N ASP A 72 25.89 8.71 5.63
CA ASP A 72 24.83 9.43 6.35
C ASP A 72 24.49 10.80 5.74
N ASP A 73 25.50 11.53 5.27
CA ASP A 73 25.35 12.84 4.61
C ASP A 73 24.65 12.75 3.24
N MET A 74 24.69 11.58 2.59
CA MET A 74 24.02 11.30 1.31
C MET A 74 22.61 10.71 1.48
N LEU A 75 22.21 10.25 2.67
CA LEU A 75 20.89 9.64 2.89
C LEU A 75 19.73 10.58 2.53
N ALA A 76 19.91 11.90 2.69
CA ALA A 76 18.90 12.89 2.35
C ALA A 76 18.61 13.00 0.84
N THR A 77 19.52 12.55 -0.02
CA THR A 77 19.36 12.58 -1.49
C THR A 77 18.87 11.25 -2.06
N GLN A 78 18.74 10.23 -1.21
CA GLN A 78 18.30 8.90 -1.61
C GLN A 78 16.80 8.83 -1.94
N PRO A 79 16.40 8.01 -2.91
CA PRO A 79 15.02 7.94 -3.36
C PRO A 79 14.15 7.21 -2.34
N ILE A 80 13.28 7.97 -1.65
CA ILE A 80 12.38 7.41 -0.63
C ILE A 80 11.46 6.32 -1.18
N GLY A 81 11.05 6.40 -2.45
CA GLY A 81 10.21 5.39 -3.09
C GLY A 81 10.88 4.01 -3.14
N TYR A 82 12.19 3.96 -3.38
CA TYR A 82 12.95 2.72 -3.39
C TYR A 82 13.05 2.13 -1.98
N TRP A 83 13.51 2.92 -1.01
CA TRP A 83 13.77 2.45 0.35
C TRP A 83 12.50 2.02 1.08
N SER A 84 11.43 2.80 0.96
CA SER A 84 10.13 2.43 1.51
C SER A 84 9.55 1.17 0.83
N GLY A 85 9.74 1.02 -0.48
CA GLY A 85 9.35 -0.17 -1.24
C GLY A 85 10.14 -1.42 -0.83
N LEU A 86 11.46 -1.29 -0.66
CA LEU A 86 12.34 -2.38 -0.25
C LEU A 86 12.00 -2.86 1.17
N ALA A 87 11.86 -1.93 2.13
CA ALA A 87 11.42 -2.25 3.48
C ALA A 87 10.04 -2.92 3.48
N HIS A 88 9.09 -2.40 2.70
CA HIS A 88 7.76 -3.00 2.55
C HIS A 88 7.83 -4.44 2.04
N THR A 89 8.60 -4.71 0.99
CA THR A 89 8.74 -6.05 0.40
C THR A 89 9.42 -7.02 1.37
N ALA A 90 10.51 -6.60 2.03
CA ALA A 90 11.24 -7.44 2.99
C ALA A 90 10.35 -7.88 4.16
N VAL A 91 9.68 -6.92 4.82
CA VAL A 91 8.76 -7.21 5.94
C VAL A 91 7.59 -8.09 5.48
N THR A 92 7.04 -7.82 4.29
CA THR A 92 5.91 -8.58 3.75
C THR A 92 6.26 -10.02 3.45
N ARG A 93 7.45 -10.25 2.86
CA ARG A 93 7.96 -11.59 2.58
C ARG A 93 8.16 -12.37 3.88
N GLN A 94 8.87 -11.79 4.85
CA GLN A 94 9.16 -12.45 6.13
C GLN A 94 7.87 -12.88 6.86
N LEU A 95 6.84 -12.02 6.88
CA LEU A 95 5.56 -12.38 7.49
C LEU A 95 4.87 -13.52 6.75
N ARG A 96 4.85 -13.50 5.42
CA ARG A 96 4.23 -14.58 4.62
C ARG A 96 4.95 -15.90 4.83
N ASP A 97 6.28 -15.89 4.86
CA ASP A 97 7.09 -17.07 5.10
C ASP A 97 6.85 -17.62 6.52
N ALA A 98 6.73 -16.75 7.52
CA ALA A 98 6.40 -17.13 8.89
C ALA A 98 4.99 -17.75 9.00
N MET A 99 3.98 -17.15 8.36
CA MET A 99 2.61 -17.70 8.36
C MET A 99 2.54 -19.05 7.63
N ALA A 100 3.30 -19.22 6.54
CA ALA A 100 3.35 -20.47 5.79
C ALA A 100 3.88 -21.65 6.64
N ARG A 101 4.82 -21.40 7.56
CA ARG A 101 5.36 -22.44 8.47
C ARG A 101 4.33 -23.03 9.42
N ILE A 102 3.21 -22.34 9.65
CA ILE A 102 2.11 -22.82 10.50
C ILE A 102 0.85 -23.13 9.68
N ASP A 103 1.01 -23.32 8.37
CA ASP A 103 -0.06 -23.59 7.41
C ASP A 103 -1.18 -22.54 7.45
N VAL A 104 -0.81 -21.25 7.53
CA VAL A 104 -1.76 -20.14 7.51
C VAL A 104 -1.48 -19.23 6.33
N THR A 105 -2.54 -18.80 5.66
CA THR A 105 -2.48 -17.77 4.63
C THR A 105 -2.88 -16.40 5.18
N GLN A 106 -2.46 -15.35 4.48
CA GLN A 106 -2.79 -13.96 4.85
C GLN A 106 -4.32 -13.70 4.92
N PRO A 107 -5.14 -14.13 3.94
CA PRO A 107 -6.60 -14.04 4.04
C PRO A 107 -7.19 -14.78 5.24
N GLN A 108 -6.66 -15.96 5.57
CA GLN A 108 -7.12 -16.72 6.74
C GLN A 108 -6.86 -15.95 8.03
N TYR A 109 -5.68 -15.36 8.18
CA TYR A 109 -5.35 -14.48 9.30
C TYR A 109 -6.31 -13.27 9.41
N TRP A 110 -6.66 -12.62 8.29
CA TRP A 110 -7.62 -11.51 8.31
C TRP A 110 -8.99 -11.95 8.83
N VAL A 111 -9.49 -13.11 8.37
CA VAL A 111 -10.77 -13.64 8.81
C VAL A 111 -10.73 -13.97 10.31
N LEU A 112 -9.71 -14.67 10.79
CA LEU A 112 -9.58 -15.04 12.21
C LEU A 112 -9.56 -13.80 13.13
N ASN A 113 -8.78 -12.78 12.76
CA ASN A 113 -8.75 -11.54 13.52
C ASN A 113 -10.04 -10.74 13.44
N ARG A 114 -10.72 -10.77 12.28
CA ARG A 114 -11.97 -10.05 12.10
C ARG A 114 -13.09 -10.62 12.98
N VAL A 115 -13.15 -11.95 13.07
CA VAL A 115 -14.10 -12.67 13.94
C VAL A 115 -13.86 -12.35 15.41
N ASN A 116 -12.59 -12.25 15.83
CA ASN A 116 -12.23 -11.92 17.22
C ASN A 116 -12.32 -10.41 17.56
N GLY A 117 -12.30 -9.52 16.58
CA GLY A 117 -12.06 -8.09 16.79
C GLY A 117 -13.25 -7.25 17.24
N GLY A 118 -14.46 -7.82 17.29
CA GLY A 118 -15.71 -7.09 17.57
C GLY A 118 -16.32 -7.41 18.94
N PRO A 119 -17.17 -6.51 19.49
CA PRO A 119 -17.95 -6.79 20.71
C PRO A 119 -19.01 -7.89 20.48
N ALA A 120 -19.36 -8.14 19.23
CA ALA A 120 -20.26 -9.22 18.82
C ALA A 120 -19.62 -9.99 17.65
N ALA A 121 -19.91 -11.29 17.60
CA ALA A 121 -19.51 -12.17 16.52
C ALA A 121 -20.15 -11.71 15.19
N PRO A 122 -19.35 -11.52 14.12
CA PRO A 122 -19.87 -11.04 12.85
C PRO A 122 -20.61 -12.13 12.07
N SER A 123 -21.52 -11.74 11.17
CA SER A 123 -22.06 -12.67 10.17
C SER A 123 -21.02 -12.93 9.06
N ARG A 124 -21.24 -14.01 8.30
CA ARG A 124 -20.43 -14.30 7.10
C ARG A 124 -20.40 -13.13 6.12
N GLU A 125 -21.55 -12.53 5.84
CA GLU A 125 -21.69 -11.42 4.89
C GLU A 125 -20.92 -10.17 5.34
N GLU A 126 -20.96 -9.85 6.64
CA GLU A 126 -20.22 -8.74 7.22
C GLU A 126 -18.70 -8.93 7.03
N VAL A 127 -18.18 -10.14 7.27
CA VAL A 127 -16.76 -10.45 7.07
C VAL A 127 -16.36 -10.37 5.60
N VAL A 128 -17.16 -10.94 4.69
CA VAL A 128 -16.91 -10.88 3.24
C VAL A 128 -16.89 -9.44 2.77
N THR A 129 -17.93 -8.66 3.08
CA THR A 129 -18.05 -7.26 2.64
C THR A 129 -16.86 -6.42 3.07
N GLN A 130 -16.37 -6.63 4.29
CA GLN A 130 -15.30 -5.81 4.86
C GLN A 130 -13.91 -6.21 4.38
N LEU A 131 -13.69 -7.49 4.06
CA LEU A 131 -12.36 -7.99 3.67
C LEU A 131 -12.19 -8.14 2.15
N THR A 132 -13.26 -8.22 1.35
CA THR A 132 -13.17 -8.32 -0.11
C THR A 132 -12.34 -7.19 -0.75
N PRO A 133 -12.40 -5.92 -0.31
CA PRO A 133 -11.54 -4.86 -0.88
C PRO A 133 -10.03 -5.08 -0.68
N LEU A 134 -9.66 -6.01 0.21
CA LEU A 134 -8.28 -6.36 0.53
C LEU A 134 -7.82 -7.63 -0.19
N ALA A 135 -8.75 -8.38 -0.77
CA ALA A 135 -8.56 -9.68 -1.38
C ALA A 135 -8.22 -9.55 -2.87
N ASP A 136 -7.59 -10.56 -3.44
CA ASP A 136 -7.23 -10.62 -4.86
C ASP A 136 -8.45 -10.93 -5.75
N GLY A 137 -9.57 -11.36 -5.15
CA GLY A 137 -10.81 -11.59 -5.89
C GLY A 137 -12.09 -11.57 -5.04
N PRO A 138 -13.25 -11.33 -5.68
CA PRO A 138 -14.52 -11.09 -5.00
C PRO A 138 -15.06 -12.28 -4.18
N HIS A 139 -14.57 -13.49 -4.46
CA HIS A 139 -15.00 -14.72 -3.80
C HIS A 139 -13.94 -15.31 -2.87
N GLU A 140 -12.77 -14.71 -2.77
CA GLU A 140 -11.65 -15.27 -2.00
C GLU A 140 -12.02 -15.40 -0.51
N ILE A 141 -12.53 -14.33 0.10
CA ILE A 141 -12.88 -14.33 1.52
C ILE A 141 -13.97 -15.34 1.83
N ALA A 142 -14.97 -15.49 0.96
CA ALA A 142 -16.01 -16.49 1.13
C ALA A 142 -15.43 -17.92 1.16
N ARG A 143 -14.52 -18.24 0.24
CA ARG A 143 -13.82 -19.55 0.22
C ARG A 143 -12.94 -19.74 1.44
N VAL A 144 -12.27 -18.70 1.90
CA VAL A 144 -11.43 -18.73 3.11
C VAL A 144 -12.26 -19.05 4.34
N ILE A 145 -13.45 -18.46 4.49
CA ILE A 145 -14.37 -18.78 5.58
C ILE A 145 -14.75 -20.27 5.52
N ASP A 146 -15.11 -20.79 4.34
CA ASP A 146 -15.46 -22.22 4.19
C ASP A 146 -14.28 -23.13 4.55
N GLN A 147 -13.07 -22.79 4.13
CA GLN A 147 -11.85 -23.54 4.49
C GLN A 147 -11.61 -23.54 6.00
N LEU A 148 -11.81 -22.41 6.67
CA LEU A 148 -11.62 -22.30 8.11
C LEU A 148 -12.70 -23.03 8.90
N ILE A 149 -13.94 -23.08 8.41
CA ILE A 149 -15.01 -23.92 8.97
C ILE A 149 -14.67 -25.40 8.78
N HIS A 150 -14.26 -25.81 7.57
CA HIS A 150 -13.89 -27.19 7.27
C HIS A 150 -12.69 -27.66 8.10
N ARG A 151 -11.70 -26.78 8.34
CA ARG A 151 -10.55 -27.03 9.23
C ARG A 151 -10.94 -27.06 10.71
N GLY A 152 -12.17 -26.70 11.06
CA GLY A 152 -12.66 -26.66 12.44
C GLY A 152 -12.11 -25.48 13.24
N TRP A 153 -11.64 -24.42 12.59
CA TRP A 153 -11.15 -23.19 13.24
C TRP A 153 -12.26 -22.15 13.42
N LEU A 154 -13.28 -22.22 12.57
CA LEU A 154 -14.51 -21.45 12.71
C LEU A 154 -15.70 -22.40 12.86
N ARG A 155 -16.74 -21.90 13.52
CA ARG A 155 -18.08 -22.48 13.51
C ARG A 155 -19.11 -21.39 13.33
N THR A 156 -20.29 -21.79 12.89
CA THR A 156 -21.46 -20.91 12.81
C THR A 156 -22.42 -21.27 13.94
N ASP A 157 -22.88 -20.27 14.69
CA ASP A 157 -23.90 -20.47 15.73
C ASP A 157 -25.33 -20.49 15.16
N ALA A 158 -26.32 -20.69 16.03
CA ALA A 158 -27.74 -20.70 15.65
C ALA A 158 -28.21 -19.40 15.00
N GLY A 159 -27.56 -18.27 15.31
CA GLY A 159 -27.83 -16.95 14.75
C GLY A 159 -27.05 -16.65 13.46
N GLN A 160 -26.40 -17.64 12.85
CA GLN A 160 -25.56 -17.48 11.66
C GLN A 160 -24.36 -16.55 11.86
N ARG A 161 -23.87 -16.42 13.10
CA ARG A 161 -22.64 -15.68 13.42
C ARG A 161 -21.44 -16.60 13.44
N LEU A 162 -20.32 -16.07 12.97
CA LEU A 162 -19.03 -16.77 12.95
C LEU A 162 -18.36 -16.67 14.32
N GLN A 163 -17.98 -17.82 14.86
CA GLN A 163 -17.30 -17.94 16.14
C GLN A 163 -15.99 -18.69 15.95
N LEU A 164 -14.95 -18.29 16.70
CA LEU A 164 -13.74 -19.11 16.82
C LEU A 164 -14.04 -20.35 17.64
N THR A 165 -13.48 -21.47 17.21
CA THR A 165 -13.34 -22.65 18.06
C THR A 165 -12.08 -22.51 18.90
N ASP A 166 -11.89 -23.40 19.88
CA ASP A 166 -10.65 -23.43 20.68
C ASP A 166 -9.41 -23.65 19.80
N ALA A 167 -9.53 -24.48 18.75
CA ALA A 167 -8.47 -24.70 17.77
C ALA A 167 -8.18 -23.45 16.93
N GLY A 168 -9.23 -22.73 16.52
CA GLY A 168 -9.10 -21.45 15.80
C GLY A 168 -8.47 -20.37 16.66
N GLU A 169 -8.84 -20.29 17.94
CA GLU A 169 -8.25 -19.35 18.90
C GLU A 169 -6.78 -19.68 19.15
N ALA A 170 -6.43 -20.96 19.33
CA ALA A 170 -5.03 -21.38 19.46
C ALA A 170 -4.20 -21.02 18.22
N ALA A 171 -4.75 -21.18 17.01
CA ALA A 171 -4.09 -20.74 15.78
C ALA A 171 -3.91 -19.22 15.71
N ARG A 172 -4.92 -18.46 16.14
CA ARG A 172 -4.89 -16.99 16.22
C ARG A 172 -3.84 -16.49 17.22
N VAL A 173 -3.64 -17.19 18.34
CA VAL A 173 -2.60 -16.89 19.33
C VAL A 173 -1.21 -17.12 18.72
N ARG A 174 -0.96 -18.27 18.09
CA ARG A 174 0.32 -18.53 17.39
C ARG A 174 0.63 -17.49 16.32
N LEU A 175 -0.37 -17.07 15.54
CA LEU A 175 -0.22 -15.98 14.57
C LEU A 175 0.16 -14.65 15.22
N ARG A 176 -0.38 -14.35 16.40
CA ARG A 176 -0.06 -13.14 17.15
C ARG A 176 1.38 -13.16 17.65
N GLU A 177 1.86 -14.31 18.10
CA GLU A 177 3.26 -14.50 18.52
C GLU A 177 4.19 -14.25 17.33
N LEU A 178 3.94 -14.85 16.17
CA LEU A 178 4.73 -14.61 14.95
C LEU A 178 4.77 -13.13 14.53
N VAL A 179 3.62 -12.44 14.60
CA VAL A 179 3.56 -10.99 14.29
C VAL A 179 4.33 -10.17 15.32
N THR A 180 4.30 -10.56 16.59
CA THR A 180 5.05 -9.91 17.67
C THR A 180 6.55 -10.09 17.48
N GLU A 181 7.00 -11.30 17.17
CA GLU A 181 8.40 -11.60 16.87
C GLU A 181 8.89 -10.82 15.66
N LEU A 182 8.10 -10.78 14.58
CA LEU A 182 8.42 -9.98 13.40
C LEU A 182 8.54 -8.50 13.74
N ARG A 183 7.63 -7.96 14.58
CA ARG A 183 7.74 -6.58 15.05
C ARG A 183 9.06 -6.37 15.80
N GLY A 184 9.47 -7.32 16.66
CA GLY A 184 10.76 -7.28 17.34
C GLY A 184 11.93 -7.18 16.36
N MET A 185 11.98 -8.05 15.36
CA MET A 185 13.03 -8.02 14.32
C MET A 185 13.04 -6.71 13.53
N VAL A 186 11.88 -6.15 13.20
CA VAL A 186 11.78 -4.86 12.49
C VAL A 186 12.28 -3.69 13.34
N HIS A 187 12.16 -3.77 14.66
CA HIS A 187 12.59 -2.74 15.62
C HIS A 187 14.02 -2.96 16.15
N GLU A 188 14.69 -4.05 15.79
CA GLU A 188 16.03 -4.34 16.28
C GLU A 188 17.00 -3.22 15.89
N GLY A 189 17.66 -2.62 16.89
CA GLY A 189 18.57 -1.48 16.69
C GLY A 189 17.88 -0.14 16.39
N ILE A 190 16.55 -0.04 16.50
CA ILE A 190 15.78 1.19 16.26
C ILE A 190 15.06 1.57 17.56
N SER A 191 15.33 2.78 18.08
CA SER A 191 14.59 3.29 19.24
C SER A 191 13.13 3.59 18.90
N ASP A 192 12.25 3.59 19.92
CA ASP A 192 10.85 3.95 19.72
C ASP A 192 10.71 5.39 19.19
N GLU A 193 11.57 6.31 19.63
CA GLU A 193 11.62 7.70 19.17
C GLU A 193 11.97 7.80 17.67
N GLU A 194 13.00 7.10 17.22
CA GLU A 194 13.41 7.06 15.81
C GLU A 194 12.31 6.45 14.93
N TYR A 195 11.73 5.33 15.38
CA TYR A 195 10.65 4.68 14.65
C TYR A 195 9.41 5.58 14.52
N VAL A 196 9.03 6.26 15.62
CA VAL A 196 7.93 7.25 15.60
C VAL A 196 8.26 8.42 14.68
N ALA A 197 9.49 8.91 14.67
CA ALA A 197 9.93 9.98 13.77
C ALA A 197 9.83 9.56 12.30
N ALA A 198 10.33 8.37 11.95
CA ALA A 198 10.23 7.80 10.61
C ALA A 198 8.77 7.69 10.14
N LEU A 199 7.88 7.17 10.99
CA LEU A 199 6.44 7.08 10.65
C LEU A 199 5.77 8.44 10.51
N LYS A 200 6.15 9.44 11.30
CA LYS A 200 5.65 10.82 11.14
C LYS A 200 6.05 11.41 9.80
N VAL A 201 7.30 11.21 9.37
CA VAL A 201 7.81 11.65 8.06
C VAL A 201 7.04 10.97 6.93
N LEU A 202 6.91 9.64 6.95
CA LEU A 202 6.16 8.89 5.93
C LEU A 202 4.70 9.33 5.84
N ARG A 203 4.02 9.53 6.99
CA ARG A 203 2.64 10.04 7.02
C ARG A 203 2.53 11.44 6.41
N ARG A 204 3.50 12.32 6.67
CA ARG A 204 3.54 13.65 6.06
C ARG A 204 3.74 13.58 4.55
N MET A 205 4.63 12.71 4.08
CA MET A 205 4.85 12.49 2.64
C MET A 205 3.56 12.03 1.94
N VAL A 206 2.85 11.06 2.51
CA VAL A 206 1.54 10.61 1.99
C VAL A 206 0.55 11.77 1.93
N ALA A 207 0.41 12.54 3.01
CA ALA A 207 -0.49 13.69 3.05
C ALA A 207 -0.14 14.77 2.01
N ASN A 208 1.16 15.00 1.74
CA ASN A 208 1.61 15.95 0.73
C ASN A 208 1.23 15.51 -0.70
N VAL A 209 1.32 14.20 -0.99
CA VAL A 209 0.96 13.64 -2.31
C VAL A 209 -0.56 13.59 -2.50
N GLU A 210 -1.31 13.16 -1.48
CA GLU A 210 -2.79 13.07 -1.56
C GLU A 210 -3.47 14.44 -1.51
N GLY A 211 -2.91 15.40 -0.75
CA GLY A 211 -3.39 16.78 -0.68
C GLY A 211 -2.89 17.69 -1.82
N GLY A 212 -1.95 17.19 -2.64
CA GLY A 212 -1.35 17.90 -3.77
C GLY A 212 -2.11 17.76 -5.09
N GLN A 213 -3.23 17.05 -5.13
CA GLN A 213 -4.12 17.04 -6.30
C GLN A 213 -4.86 18.40 -6.36
N PRO A 214 -4.55 19.32 -7.29
CA PRO A 214 -5.40 20.48 -7.48
C PRO A 214 -6.81 19.99 -7.87
N PRO A 215 -7.88 20.61 -7.37
CA PRO A 215 -9.21 20.33 -7.88
C PRO A 215 -9.18 20.54 -9.38
N ASN A 216 -9.53 19.48 -10.12
CA ASN A 216 -9.73 19.47 -11.56
C ASN A 216 -10.26 20.84 -12.00
N ALA A 217 -9.44 21.61 -12.72
CA ALA A 217 -9.90 22.86 -13.33
C ALA A 217 -11.10 22.48 -14.19
N ALA A 218 -12.29 22.90 -13.76
CA ALA A 218 -13.51 22.61 -14.47
C ALA A 218 -13.34 23.08 -15.93
N PRO A 219 -13.70 22.27 -16.94
CA PRO A 219 -13.76 22.74 -18.31
C PRO A 219 -14.88 23.78 -18.39
N GLY A 220 -14.53 25.07 -18.32
CA GLY A 220 -15.53 26.14 -18.36
C GLY A 220 -15.13 27.50 -17.81
N ALA A 221 -13.88 27.75 -17.41
CA ALA A 221 -13.45 29.11 -17.10
C ALA A 221 -13.23 29.90 -18.40
N VAL A 222 -14.29 30.56 -18.88
CA VAL A 222 -14.21 31.61 -19.90
C VAL A 222 -13.42 32.78 -19.30
N PRO A 223 -12.35 33.29 -19.94
CA PRO A 223 -11.65 34.45 -19.41
C PRO A 223 -12.57 35.67 -19.57
N LEU A 224 -12.90 36.32 -18.45
CA LEU A 224 -13.62 37.59 -18.44
C LEU A 224 -12.76 38.65 -19.15
N GLY A 225 -13.16 38.97 -20.38
CA GLY A 225 -12.56 40.03 -21.18
C GLY A 225 -12.70 41.39 -20.49
N HIS A 226 -11.62 42.16 -20.53
CA HIS A 226 -11.56 43.54 -20.08
C HIS A 226 -12.61 44.39 -20.82
N ALA A 227 -13.64 44.83 -20.12
CA ALA A 227 -14.60 45.79 -20.63
C ALA A 227 -13.94 47.17 -20.74
N ARG A 228 -13.82 47.67 -21.98
CA ARG A 228 -13.46 49.04 -22.31
C ARG A 228 -14.68 49.92 -22.07
N LEU A 229 -14.59 50.89 -21.14
CA LEU A 229 -15.61 51.93 -20.96
C LEU A 229 -15.55 52.94 -22.11
N PRO A 230 -16.69 53.41 -22.66
CA PRO A 230 -16.70 54.58 -23.54
C PRO A 230 -16.96 55.86 -22.74
N GLY A 231 -16.25 56.94 -23.14
CA GLY A 231 -16.67 58.35 -23.09
C GLY A 231 -16.98 58.95 -21.73
#